data_AF-A0A957VPK1-F1
#
_entry.id   AF-A0A957VPK1-F1
#
_cell.length_a   1.000
_cell.length_b   1.000
_cell.length_c   1.000
_cell.angle_alpha   90.00
_cell.angle_beta   90.00
_cell.angle_gamma   90.00
#
_symmetry.space_group_name_H-M   'P 1'
#
loop_
_entity.id
_entity.type
_entity.pdbx_description
1 polymer ?
#
loop_
_entity_poly.entity_id
_entity_poly.type
_entity_poly.pdbx_seq_one_letter_code
_entity_poly.pdbx_strand_id
1 'polypeptide(L)'
;RRRTDELLADVPDGAYAYFAHSYFCDAADPSAVLATTDYGVDYPSIVRYRNAWGIQPHPEKSHTVGLRILANFMRMVAGDVATEPDAAAPSTGEGLPAR
;
A
#
# COMPACT_ATOMS: atom_id res chain seq x y z
N ARG A 1 -4.20 -11.52 -3.66
CA ARG A 1 -3.99 -10.74 -4.90
C ARG A 1 -4.64 -11.45 -6.09
N ARG A 2 -4.99 -10.75 -7.18
CA ARG A 2 -5.53 -11.33 -8.43
C ARG A 2 -4.60 -11.19 -9.64
N ARG A 3 -3.83 -10.09 -9.72
CA ARG A 3 -2.74 -9.92 -10.71
C ARG A 3 -1.58 -9.09 -10.14
N THR A 4 -0.43 -9.17 -10.78
CA THR A 4 0.76 -8.38 -10.42
C THR A 4 0.58 -6.92 -10.81
N ASP A 5 0.93 -6.00 -9.90
CA ASP A 5 0.91 -4.56 -10.12
C ASP A 5 1.91 -3.89 -9.18
N GLU A 6 2.64 -2.89 -9.66
CA GLU A 6 3.64 -2.15 -8.88
C GLU A 6 3.04 -1.45 -7.66
N LEU A 7 1.76 -1.07 -7.70
CA LEU A 7 1.06 -0.50 -6.54
C LEU A 7 1.16 -1.42 -5.31
N LEU A 8 1.14 -2.74 -5.54
CA LEU A 8 1.13 -3.76 -4.50
C LEU A 8 2.49 -4.41 -4.31
N ALA A 9 3.58 -3.86 -4.85
CA ALA A 9 4.92 -4.36 -4.62
C ALA A 9 5.23 -4.41 -3.12
N ASP A 10 5.81 -5.52 -2.66
CA ASP A 10 6.12 -5.81 -1.24
C ASP A 10 4.93 -5.76 -0.27
N VAL A 11 3.69 -5.78 -0.78
CA VAL A 11 2.50 -6.00 0.05
C VAL A 11 2.24 -7.51 0.11
N PRO A 12 2.29 -8.15 1.29
CA PRO A 12 2.00 -9.57 1.41
C PRO A 12 0.54 -9.90 1.05
N ASP A 13 0.31 -11.08 0.48
CA ASP A 13 -1.05 -11.62 0.42
C ASP A 13 -1.57 -11.90 1.85
N GLY A 14 -2.85 -11.62 2.09
CA GLY A 14 -3.46 -11.71 3.42
C GLY A 14 -3.12 -10.54 4.35
N ALA A 15 -2.46 -9.50 3.86
CA ALA A 15 -2.24 -8.28 4.63
C ALA A 15 -3.57 -7.62 5.03
N TYR A 16 -3.62 -7.12 6.27
CA TYR A 16 -4.78 -6.38 6.78
C TYR A 16 -4.69 -4.90 6.39
N ALA A 17 -5.83 -4.35 5.97
CA ALA A 17 -6.01 -2.93 5.71
C ALA A 17 -7.30 -2.46 6.40
N TYR A 18 -7.40 -1.15 6.64
CA TYR A 18 -8.53 -0.55 7.33
C TYR A 18 -9.65 -0.20 6.34
N PHE A 19 -10.86 -0.69 6.60
CA PHE A 19 -12.05 -0.46 5.79
C PHE A 19 -13.17 0.17 6.65
N ALA A 20 -13.94 1.09 6.07
CA ALA A 20 -15.09 1.72 6.73
C ALA A 20 -16.16 2.11 5.70
N HIS A 21 -16.86 1.11 5.12
CA HIS A 21 -17.86 1.31 4.07
C HIS A 21 -18.95 0.23 4.12
N SER A 22 -20.13 0.54 3.58
CA SER A 22 -21.27 -0.40 3.48
C SER A 22 -21.49 -0.97 2.08
N TYR A 23 -20.79 -0.42 1.07
CA TYR A 23 -20.89 -0.82 -0.33
C TYR A 23 -19.50 -1.13 -0.87
N PHE A 24 -19.43 -1.88 -1.96
CA PHE A 24 -18.19 -2.13 -2.69
C PHE A 24 -18.42 -2.02 -4.19
N CYS A 25 -17.33 -1.85 -4.95
CA CYS A 25 -17.36 -1.83 -6.40
C CYS A 25 -17.50 -3.25 -6.95
N ASP A 26 -18.60 -3.54 -7.65
CA ASP A 26 -18.72 -4.75 -8.47
C ASP A 26 -18.08 -4.49 -9.84
N ALA A 27 -16.81 -4.88 -9.98
CA ALA A 27 -16.02 -4.57 -11.16
C ALA A 27 -16.50 -5.40 -12.37
N ALA A 28 -17.13 -4.73 -13.34
CA ALA A 28 -17.66 -5.38 -14.54
C ALA A 28 -16.58 -6.07 -15.41
N ASP A 29 -15.35 -5.56 -15.40
CA ASP A 29 -14.19 -6.19 -16.03
C ASP A 29 -13.31 -6.84 -14.95
N PRO A 30 -13.27 -8.19 -14.85
CA PRO A 30 -12.43 -8.89 -13.89
C PRO A 30 -10.93 -8.61 -14.07
N SER A 31 -10.50 -8.24 -15.28
CA SER A 31 -9.10 -7.91 -15.56
C SER A 31 -8.66 -6.63 -14.84
N ALA A 32 -9.60 -5.75 -14.46
CA ALA A 32 -9.31 -4.53 -13.72
C ALA A 32 -8.96 -4.81 -12.24
N VAL A 33 -9.31 -5.97 -11.69
CA VAL A 33 -9.16 -6.28 -10.26
C VAL A 33 -7.71 -6.64 -9.92
N LEU A 34 -7.09 -5.88 -9.00
CA LEU A 34 -5.73 -6.16 -8.49
C LEU A 34 -5.77 -7.02 -7.23
N ALA A 35 -6.70 -6.73 -6.32
CA ALA A 35 -6.87 -7.44 -5.07
C ALA A 35 -8.35 -7.56 -4.68
N THR A 36 -8.66 -8.64 -4.00
CA THR A 36 -9.95 -8.86 -3.36
C THR A 36 -9.76 -8.94 -1.84
N THR A 37 -10.83 -8.66 -1.11
CA THR A 37 -10.89 -8.80 0.34
C THR A 37 -12.05 -9.73 0.68
N ASP A 38 -11.80 -10.62 1.66
CA ASP A 38 -12.83 -11.45 2.28
C ASP A 38 -13.38 -10.69 3.49
N TYR A 39 -14.67 -10.38 3.46
CA TYR A 39 -15.42 -9.89 4.62
C TYR A 39 -16.83 -10.50 4.60
N GLY A 40 -16.90 -11.82 4.80
CA GLY A 40 -18.13 -12.61 4.69
C GLY A 40 -18.58 -12.84 3.24
N VAL A 41 -18.10 -12.01 2.32
CA VAL A 41 -18.12 -12.19 0.87
C VAL A 41 -16.76 -11.75 0.31
N ASP A 42 -16.38 -12.34 -0.81
CA ASP A 42 -15.22 -11.91 -1.60
C ASP A 42 -15.63 -10.76 -2.53
N TYR A 43 -14.92 -9.63 -2.46
CA TYR A 43 -15.18 -8.49 -3.34
C TYR A 43 -13.90 -7.76 -3.79
N PRO A 44 -13.93 -7.02 -4.92
CA PRO A 44 -12.81 -6.18 -5.36
C PRO A 44 -12.53 -5.05 -4.36
N SER A 45 -11.34 -5.05 -3.76
CA SER A 45 -10.90 -3.99 -2.85
C SER A 45 -9.88 -3.05 -3.48
N ILE A 46 -9.21 -3.49 -4.54
CA ILE A 46 -8.27 -2.68 -5.32
C ILE A 46 -8.44 -2.97 -6.80
N VAL A 47 -8.59 -1.92 -7.60
CA VAL A 47 -8.78 -1.98 -9.05
C VAL A 47 -7.83 -1.03 -9.77
N ARG A 48 -7.54 -1.33 -11.04
CA ARG A 48 -6.77 -0.47 -11.93
C ARG A 48 -7.35 -0.48 -13.33
N TYR A 49 -7.52 0.70 -13.89
CA TYR A 49 -7.79 0.92 -15.31
C TYR A 49 -6.79 1.91 -15.88
N ARG A 50 -5.92 1.42 -16.78
CA ARG A 50 -4.82 2.21 -17.36
C ARG A 50 -3.94 2.86 -16.27
N ASN A 51 -3.95 4.19 -16.19
CA ASN A 51 -3.20 5.01 -15.23
C ASN A 51 -4.06 5.48 -14.05
N ALA A 52 -5.24 4.88 -13.83
CA ALA A 52 -6.09 5.15 -12.69
C ALA A 52 -6.16 3.93 -11.77
N TRP A 53 -5.98 4.16 -10.46
CA TRP A 53 -6.11 3.16 -9.42
C TRP A 53 -7.23 3.57 -8.47
N GLY A 54 -8.05 2.59 -8.09
CA GLY A 54 -9.06 2.73 -7.04
C GLY A 54 -8.73 1.77 -5.92
N ILE A 55 -8.67 2.27 -4.69
CA ILE A 55 -8.54 1.45 -3.48
C ILE A 55 -9.73 1.76 -2.58
N GLN A 56 -10.36 0.70 -2.08
CA GLN A 56 -11.41 0.80 -1.08
C GLN A 56 -10.91 0.96 0.37
N PRO A 57 -9.78 0.36 0.80
CA PRO A 57 -9.26 0.62 2.14
C PRO A 57 -8.72 2.04 2.26
N HIS A 58 -8.59 2.52 3.49
CA HIS A 58 -7.95 3.78 3.85
C HIS A 58 -6.45 3.54 4.06
N PRO A 59 -5.57 3.79 3.06
CA PRO A 59 -4.14 3.54 3.22
C PRO A 59 -3.54 4.36 4.38
N GLU A 60 -4.03 5.57 4.62
CA GLU A 60 -3.61 6.44 5.72
C GLU A 60 -3.94 5.88 7.10
N LYS A 61 -4.90 4.95 7.19
CA LYS A 61 -5.30 4.26 8.42
C LYS A 61 -4.82 2.81 8.48
N SER A 62 -4.11 2.34 7.46
CA SER A 62 -3.70 0.93 7.29
C SER A 62 -2.26 0.66 7.69
N HIS A 63 -1.66 1.52 8.54
CA HIS A 63 -0.34 1.33 9.12
C HIS A 63 0.75 1.08 8.05
N THR A 64 1.67 0.15 8.28
CA THR A 64 2.78 -0.19 7.36
C THR A 64 2.31 -0.65 5.98
N VAL A 65 1.18 -1.36 5.90
CA VAL A 65 0.58 -1.82 4.62
C VAL A 65 0.15 -0.62 3.79
N GLY A 66 -0.57 0.31 4.40
CA GLY A 66 -1.03 1.51 3.72
C GLY A 66 0.09 2.45 3.31
N LEU A 67 1.09 2.65 4.18
CA LEU A 67 2.30 3.41 3.85
C LEU A 67 3.06 2.80 2.67
N ARG A 68 3.16 1.47 2.59
CA ARG A 68 3.79 0.78 1.46
C ARG A 68 3.06 1.05 0.16
N ILE A 69 1.72 0.95 0.16
CA ILE A 69 0.89 1.23 -1.03
C ILE A 69 1.08 2.69 -1.50
N LEU A 70 1.05 3.65 -0.57
CA LEU A 70 1.27 5.07 -0.90
C LEU A 70 2.67 5.32 -1.44
N ALA A 71 3.71 4.74 -0.84
CA ALA A 71 5.08 4.87 -1.32
C ALA A 71 5.26 4.29 -2.74
N ASN A 72 4.64 3.15 -3.02
CA ASN A 72 4.64 2.56 -4.37
C ASN A 72 3.92 3.48 -5.37
N PHE A 73 2.76 4.03 -4.99
CA PHE A 73 2.04 4.98 -5.83
C PHE A 73 2.87 6.22 -6.14
N MET A 74 3.51 6.80 -5.13
CA MET A 74 4.40 7.95 -5.30
C MET A 74 5.57 7.64 -6.23
N ARG A 75 6.21 6.47 -6.10
CA ARG A 75 7.29 6.05 -7.01
C ARG A 75 6.83 5.97 -8.46
N MET A 76 5.64 5.42 -8.70
CA MET A 76 5.07 5.34 -10.06
C MET A 76 4.76 6.72 -10.65
N VAL A 77 4.29 7.67 -9.84
CA VAL A 77 3.84 9.00 -10.32
C VAL A 77 5.00 10.00 -10.41
N ALA A 78 5.94 9.98 -9.48
CA ALA A 78 7.09 10.86 -9.45
C ALA A 78 8.21 10.43 -10.43
N GLY A 79 8.14 9.20 -10.96
CA GLY A 79 9.27 8.54 -11.59
C GLY A 79 10.31 8.11 -10.56
N ASP A 80 11.39 7.43 -11.00
CA ASP A 80 12.55 7.13 -10.15
C ASP A 80 13.25 8.43 -9.73
N VAL A 81 12.68 9.13 -8.76
CA VAL A 81 13.43 10.07 -7.95
C VAL A 81 14.30 9.19 -7.07
N ALA A 82 15.58 9.07 -7.44
CA ALA A 82 16.59 8.51 -6.56
C ALA A 82 16.45 9.23 -5.21
N THR A 83 15.87 8.55 -4.23
CA THR A 83 15.92 9.00 -2.85
C THR A 83 17.38 8.87 -2.46
N GLU A 84 18.10 10.00 -2.48
CA GLU A 84 19.35 10.14 -1.74
C GLU A 84 19.14 9.50 -0.36
N PRO A 85 20.05 8.62 0.09
CA PRO A 85 19.91 7.99 1.39
C PRO A 85 19.81 9.08 2.45
N ASP A 86 18.72 9.03 3.22
CA ASP A 86 18.50 9.85 4.40
C ASP A 86 19.81 9.94 5.19
N ALA A 87 20.37 11.15 5.26
CA ALA A 87 21.64 11.40 5.90
C ALA A 87 21.54 10.85 7.32
N ALA A 88 22.37 9.85 7.60
CA ALA A 88 22.41 9.11 8.85
C ALA A 88 22.06 10.00 10.05
N ALA A 89 21.01 9.60 10.77
CA ALA A 89 20.69 10.15 12.07
C ALA A 89 22.00 10.30 12.88
N PRO A 90 22.27 11.46 13.51
CA PRO A 90 23.48 11.62 14.29
C PRO A 90 23.50 10.53 15.35
N SER A 91 24.55 9.71 15.31
CA SER A 91 24.83 8.71 16.33
C SER A 91 24.88 9.43 17.67
N THR A 92 23.84 9.27 18.49
CA THR A 92 23.86 9.74 19.88
C THR A 92 24.87 8.88 20.62
N GLY A 93 26.12 9.36 20.66
CA GLY A 93 27.14 8.84 21.55
C GLY A 93 26.82 9.28 22.96
N GLU A 94 26.00 8.53 23.68
CA GLU A 94 25.96 8.59 25.13
C GLU A 94 26.82 7.47 25.69
N GLY A 95 28.11 7.79 25.86
CA GLY A 95 28.96 7.07 26.80
C GLY A 95 28.57 7.48 28.22
N LEU A 96 27.82 6.62 28.90
CA LEU A 96 27.54 6.77 30.33
C LEU A 96 28.76 6.30 31.14
N PRO A 97 29.46 7.15 31.91
CA PRO A 97 30.49 6.66 32.81
C PRO A 97 29.84 6.00 34.03
N ALA A 98 30.37 4.81 34.37
CA ALA A 98 29.99 4.04 35.53
C ALA A 98 30.18 4.82 36.85
N ARG A 99 29.14 4.79 37.70
CA ARG A 99 29.22 4.87 39.15
C ARG A 99 28.16 3.98 39.77
#